data_AF-A0A011VVD3-F1
#
_entry.id   AF-A0A011VVD3-F1
#
_cell.length_a   1.000
_cell.length_b   1.000
_cell.length_c   1.000
_cell.angle_alpha   90.00
_cell.angle_beta   90.00
_cell.angle_gamma   90.00
#
_symmetry.space_group_name_H-M   'P 1'
#
loop_
_entity.id
_entity.type
_entity.pdbx_description
1 polymer ?
#
loop_
_entity_poly.entity_id
_entity_poly.type
_entity_poly.pdbx_seq_one_letter_code
_entity_poly.pdbx_strand_id
1 'polypeptide(L)'
;MRDAWEIYDRLTTFDGTTTNERKSNKSKRKMLRYASTNGTYFSVNINGAERSVLINSTNTMNKKSICSMPNEQFFLGDLIIWKGTYWLITEIEVSDFTYFRGFMERCTDKLRWINENGEEIERWCVADNMASNSEGITLNKIINLPRMVLDVKVSLDDETKKIRRGKRFLMDIDDEDPNAYITTNRNIVTDVYEEDLMHGICKLVLSQEQRNEDDDNKDKMIADYNNFVPKESETEGNQCSIEYSDRAEIRAGGTFKVFTAKFDNPADTPVWTVITLDGHERYYTIVEDGNFIKIKAQNDASVVGTQIKLELTNSSGTSSCEMFVKVVSLLNG
;
A
#
# COMPACT_ATOMS: atom_id res chain seq x y z
N MET A 1 23.12 57.98 -20.49
CA MET A 1 23.03 58.21 -19.02
C MET A 1 21.81 57.42 -18.56
N ARG A 2 21.97 56.32 -17.81
CA ARG A 2 20.80 55.65 -17.22
C ARG A 2 20.16 56.62 -16.24
N ASP A 3 18.85 56.81 -16.36
CA ASP A 3 18.12 57.82 -15.61
C ASP A 3 18.27 57.53 -14.13
N ALA A 4 18.68 58.52 -13.32
CA ALA A 4 18.95 58.33 -11.90
C ALA A 4 17.69 57.82 -11.16
N TRP A 5 16.52 58.12 -11.72
CA TRP A 5 15.23 57.66 -11.25
C TRP A 5 15.00 56.16 -11.46
N GLU A 6 15.42 55.59 -12.61
CA GLU A 6 15.34 54.14 -12.85
C GLU A 6 16.24 53.34 -11.92
N ILE A 7 17.42 53.88 -11.60
CA ILE A 7 18.36 53.26 -10.65
C ILE A 7 17.78 53.31 -9.23
N TYR A 8 17.20 54.46 -8.84
CA TYR A 8 16.57 54.63 -7.54
C TYR A 8 15.35 53.71 -7.38
N ASP A 9 14.46 53.67 -8.37
CA ASP A 9 13.26 52.83 -8.36
C ASP A 9 13.62 51.34 -8.32
N ARG A 10 14.63 50.91 -9.10
CA ARG A 10 15.15 49.54 -9.03
C ARG A 10 15.73 49.19 -7.65
N LEU A 11 16.37 50.13 -6.96
CA LEU A 11 16.92 49.90 -5.61
C LEU A 11 15.83 49.85 -4.53
N THR A 12 14.78 50.66 -4.64
CA THR A 12 13.67 50.72 -3.66
C THR A 12 12.64 49.60 -3.86
N THR A 13 12.54 49.05 -5.07
CA THR A 13 11.66 47.91 -5.42
C THR A 13 12.39 46.57 -5.45
N PHE A 14 13.72 46.53 -5.28
CA PHE A 14 14.55 45.32 -5.36
C PHE A 14 14.05 44.16 -4.47
N ASP A 15 13.64 44.47 -3.24
CA ASP A 15 13.09 43.47 -2.30
C ASP A 15 11.56 43.36 -2.40
N GLY A 16 10.92 44.01 -3.36
CA GLY A 16 9.47 44.04 -3.53
C GLY A 16 8.88 45.44 -3.50
N THR A 17 7.62 45.52 -3.94
CA THR A 17 6.86 46.77 -4.07
C THR A 17 6.09 47.07 -2.78
N THR A 18 5.62 46.03 -2.09
CA THR A 18 4.89 46.15 -0.82
C THR A 18 5.81 46.00 0.39
N THR A 19 5.40 46.54 1.54
CA THR A 19 6.15 46.41 2.80
C THR A 19 6.31 44.96 3.24
N ASN A 20 5.31 44.11 2.96
CA ASN A 20 5.35 42.68 3.32
C ASN A 20 6.32 41.90 2.42
N GLU A 21 6.31 42.14 1.11
CA GLU A 21 7.29 41.56 0.17
C GLU A 21 8.72 41.93 0.58
N ARG A 22 8.97 43.21 0.88
CA ARG A 22 10.30 43.68 1.32
C ARG A 22 10.78 42.97 2.57
N LYS A 23 9.89 42.75 3.54
CA LYS A 23 10.23 42.00 4.77
C LYS A 23 10.51 40.53 4.46
N SER A 24 9.68 39.86 3.67
CA SER A 24 9.86 38.44 3.31
C SER A 24 11.17 38.23 2.53
N ASN A 25 11.40 39.00 1.46
CA ASN A 25 12.59 38.86 0.62
C ASN A 25 13.88 39.18 1.36
N LYS A 26 13.86 40.17 2.26
CA LYS A 26 15.00 40.45 3.15
C LYS A 26 15.28 39.28 4.10
N SER A 27 14.24 38.62 4.64
CA SER A 27 14.39 37.42 5.47
C SER A 27 14.94 36.23 4.67
N LYS A 28 14.42 35.97 3.46
CA LYS A 28 14.94 34.93 2.55
C LYS A 28 16.43 35.11 2.27
N ARG A 29 16.84 36.34 1.89
CA ARG A 29 18.26 36.66 1.62
C ARG A 29 19.14 36.47 2.85
N LYS A 30 18.68 36.87 4.04
CA LYS A 30 19.43 36.63 5.29
C LYS A 30 19.60 35.14 5.55
N MET A 31 18.52 34.36 5.40
CA MET A 31 18.55 32.93 5.61
C MET A 31 19.52 32.24 4.66
N LEU A 32 19.44 32.53 3.35
CA LEU A 32 20.39 32.02 2.36
C LEU A 32 21.84 32.40 2.66
N ARG A 33 22.07 33.64 3.11
CA ARG A 33 23.42 34.14 3.40
C ARG A 33 24.07 33.46 4.60
N TYR A 34 23.30 33.14 5.64
CA TYR A 34 23.83 32.67 6.93
C TYR A 34 23.54 31.19 7.22
N ALA A 35 22.72 30.51 6.41
CA ALA A 35 22.36 29.12 6.64
C ALA A 35 23.58 28.20 6.67
N SER A 36 24.52 28.34 5.73
CA SER A 36 25.73 27.50 5.68
C SER A 36 26.65 27.67 6.90
N THR A 37 26.55 28.79 7.62
CA THR A 37 27.30 29.05 8.86
C THR A 37 26.56 28.58 10.11
N ASN A 38 25.32 28.13 9.97
CA ASN A 38 24.53 27.62 11.09
C ASN A 38 24.85 26.15 11.33
N GLY A 39 25.18 25.79 12.58
CA GLY A 39 25.50 24.40 12.96
C GLY A 39 24.31 23.42 12.84
N THR A 40 23.11 23.91 12.54
CA THR A 40 21.91 23.10 12.30
C THR A 40 21.54 22.96 10.82
N TYR A 41 22.38 23.47 9.91
CA TYR A 41 22.22 23.31 8.48
C TYR A 41 22.76 21.96 8.00
N PHE A 42 21.93 21.22 7.29
CA PHE A 42 22.26 19.91 6.76
C PHE A 42 21.74 19.77 5.32
N SER A 43 22.53 19.10 4.48
CA SER A 43 22.02 18.50 3.25
C SER A 43 21.43 17.14 3.59
N VAL A 44 20.18 16.90 3.24
CA VAL A 44 19.46 15.65 3.54
C VAL A 44 18.76 15.13 2.29
N ASN A 45 18.48 13.83 2.28
CA ASN A 45 17.68 13.22 1.22
C ASN A 45 16.20 13.19 1.66
N ILE A 46 15.34 13.84 0.87
CA ILE A 46 13.88 13.84 1.04
C ILE A 46 13.27 13.16 -0.19
N ASN A 47 12.64 12.00 0.00
CA ASN A 47 12.03 11.18 -1.07
C ASN A 47 12.93 10.95 -2.30
N GLY A 48 14.24 10.76 -2.10
CA GLY A 48 15.22 10.53 -3.17
C GLY A 48 15.92 11.79 -3.68
N ALA A 49 15.45 12.99 -3.33
CA ALA A 49 16.05 14.26 -3.77
C ALA A 49 16.88 14.90 -2.65
N GLU A 50 18.08 15.38 -2.99
CA GLU A 50 18.92 16.13 -2.07
C GLU A 50 18.34 17.54 -1.85
N ARG A 51 18.11 17.90 -0.58
CA ARG A 51 17.52 19.17 -0.16
C ARG A 51 18.28 19.75 1.03
N SER A 52 18.37 21.07 1.09
CA SER A 52 19.01 21.79 2.18
C SER A 52 17.98 22.19 3.23
N VAL A 53 18.21 21.79 4.47
CA VAL A 53 17.28 22.05 5.58
C VAL A 53 18.00 22.46 6.85
N LEU A 54 17.25 23.10 7.75
CA LEU A 54 17.67 23.36 9.12
C LEU A 54 16.97 22.36 10.04
N ILE A 55 17.73 21.55 10.78
CA ILE A 55 17.20 20.55 11.72
C ILE A 55 17.63 20.93 13.14
N ASN A 56 16.65 21.28 13.97
CA ASN A 56 16.90 21.63 15.37
C ASN A 56 16.33 20.57 16.32
N SER A 57 17.01 20.39 17.45
CA SER A 57 16.53 19.51 18.52
C SER A 57 15.30 20.10 19.20
N THR A 58 14.35 19.23 19.52
CA THR A 58 13.23 19.54 20.42
C THR A 58 13.48 18.93 21.81
N ASN A 59 12.54 19.14 22.73
CA ASN A 59 12.58 18.53 24.06
C ASN A 59 12.40 17.00 24.04
N THR A 60 11.83 16.46 22.96
CA THR A 60 11.63 15.01 22.80
C THR A 60 12.74 14.44 21.94
N MET A 61 13.37 13.35 22.39
CA MET A 61 14.54 12.79 21.72
C MET A 61 14.23 12.25 20.32
N ASN A 62 13.04 11.66 20.15
CA ASN A 62 12.53 11.11 18.89
C ASN A 62 11.80 12.13 18.00
N LYS A 63 11.72 13.41 18.39
CA LYS A 63 11.07 14.47 17.60
C LYS A 63 12.06 15.60 17.30
N LYS A 64 12.12 16.06 16.06
CA LYS A 64 12.97 17.18 15.63
C LYS A 64 12.13 18.21 14.88
N SER A 65 12.51 19.48 15.01
CA SER A 65 11.90 20.52 14.18
C SER A 65 12.72 20.67 12.91
N ILE A 66 12.04 20.84 11.79
CA ILE A 66 12.66 21.02 10.48
C ILE A 66 12.17 22.32 9.84
N CYS A 67 13.08 23.05 9.20
CA CYS A 67 12.75 24.16 8.31
C CYS A 67 13.42 23.97 6.95
N SER A 68 12.71 24.24 5.86
CA SER A 68 13.28 24.21 4.51
C SER A 68 14.10 25.48 4.26
N MET A 69 15.02 25.42 3.30
CA MET A 69 15.60 26.64 2.75
C MET A 69 14.58 27.42 1.91
N PRO A 70 14.77 28.74 1.68
CA PRO A 70 13.83 29.49 0.85
C PRO A 70 13.75 28.87 -0.55
N ASN A 71 12.53 28.73 -1.05
CA ASN A 71 12.19 28.06 -2.32
C ASN A 71 12.36 26.54 -2.33
N GLU A 72 12.76 25.93 -1.22
CA GLU A 72 12.63 24.48 -1.03
C GLU A 72 11.33 24.18 -0.28
N GLN A 73 10.75 23.03 -0.59
CA GLN A 73 9.49 22.57 -0.02
C GLN A 73 9.67 21.17 0.53
N PHE A 74 8.80 20.76 1.44
CA PHE A 74 8.60 19.39 1.86
C PHE A 74 7.15 19.27 2.30
N PHE A 75 6.63 18.05 2.25
CA PHE A 75 5.23 17.77 2.45
C PHE A 75 5.02 16.81 3.61
N LEU A 76 3.78 16.77 4.09
CA LEU A 76 3.42 15.90 5.20
C LEU A 76 3.58 14.46 4.74
N GLY A 77 4.19 13.63 5.59
CA GLY A 77 4.46 12.23 5.25
C GLY A 77 5.74 12.01 4.43
N ASP A 78 6.48 13.05 4.06
CA ASP A 78 7.79 12.88 3.41
C ASP A 78 8.76 12.12 4.32
N LEU A 79 9.57 11.24 3.72
CA LEU A 79 10.60 10.48 4.40
C LEU A 79 11.96 11.16 4.22
N ILE A 80 12.64 11.40 5.34
CA ILE A 80 13.92 12.09 5.41
C ILE A 80 14.99 11.12 5.92
N ILE A 81 16.11 11.04 5.20
CA ILE A 81 17.31 10.34 5.66
C ILE A 81 18.28 11.36 6.24
N TRP A 82 18.50 11.29 7.56
CA TRP A 82 19.40 12.19 8.28
C TRP A 82 20.31 11.40 9.22
N LYS A 83 21.62 11.62 9.10
CA LYS A 83 22.67 10.93 9.90
C LYS A 83 22.53 9.40 9.91
N GLY A 84 22.16 8.80 8.77
CA GLY A 84 21.98 7.35 8.65
C GLY A 84 20.71 6.81 9.32
N THR A 85 19.78 7.67 9.73
CA THR A 85 18.50 7.29 10.32
C THR A 85 17.33 7.84 9.52
N TYR A 86 16.18 7.17 9.57
CA TYR A 86 14.97 7.53 8.85
C TYR A 86 14.01 8.33 9.74
N TRP A 87 13.43 9.38 9.17
CA TRP A 87 12.54 10.31 9.86
C TRP A 87 11.32 10.60 8.99
N LEU A 88 10.14 10.57 9.58
CA LEU A 88 8.88 10.88 8.91
C LEU A 88 8.42 12.28 9.30
N ILE A 89 8.07 13.13 8.33
CA ILE A 89 7.47 14.44 8.61
C ILE A 89 6.04 14.24 9.11
N THR A 90 5.80 14.53 10.39
CA THR A 90 4.51 14.28 11.06
C THR A 90 3.62 15.51 11.21
N GLU A 91 4.20 16.70 11.13
CA GLU A 91 3.48 17.96 11.29
C GLU A 91 4.09 19.02 10.37
N ILE A 92 3.24 19.85 9.74
CA ILE A 92 3.65 21.00 8.95
C ILE A 92 2.85 22.23 9.37
N GLU A 93 3.56 23.35 9.51
CA GLU A 93 2.98 24.66 9.73
C GLU A 93 2.58 25.27 8.37
N VAL A 94 1.28 25.46 8.15
CA VAL A 94 0.76 26.17 6.98
C VAL A 94 0.95 27.68 7.22
N SER A 95 2.00 28.24 6.62
CA SER A 95 2.44 29.63 6.83
C SER A 95 2.87 30.25 5.51
N ASP A 96 2.77 31.58 5.41
CA ASP A 96 2.97 32.37 4.18
C ASP A 96 4.40 32.22 3.60
N PHE A 97 4.58 31.17 2.79
CA PHE A 97 5.43 30.98 1.60
C PHE A 97 6.90 31.44 1.64
N THR A 98 7.47 31.70 2.82
CA THR A 98 8.87 32.11 2.94
C THR A 98 9.80 30.90 3.04
N TYR A 99 9.37 29.90 3.82
CA TYR A 99 9.99 28.59 4.01
C TYR A 99 8.94 27.68 4.65
N PHE A 100 9.11 26.36 4.53
CA PHE A 100 8.25 25.37 5.18
C PHE A 100 8.84 25.05 6.54
N ARG A 101 7.98 24.92 7.55
CA ARG A 101 8.36 24.52 8.90
C ARG A 101 7.50 23.36 9.35
N GLY A 102 8.09 22.44 10.09
CA GLY A 102 7.38 21.29 10.58
C GLY A 102 8.12 20.55 11.67
N PHE A 103 7.57 19.40 12.03
CA PHE A 103 8.21 18.43 12.88
C PHE A 103 8.32 17.08 12.18
N MET A 104 9.38 16.36 12.52
CA MET A 104 9.61 14.99 12.07
C MET A 104 9.86 14.09 13.27
N GLU A 105 9.42 12.84 13.14
CA GLU A 105 9.59 11.78 14.12
C GLU A 105 10.49 10.68 13.57
N ARG A 106 11.34 10.09 14.43
CA ARG A 106 12.26 9.03 14.02
C ARG A 106 11.49 7.73 13.76
N CYS A 107 11.69 7.14 12.59
CA CYS A 107 11.14 5.82 12.28
C CYS A 107 11.77 4.77 13.21
N THR A 108 10.93 3.88 13.74
CA THR A 108 11.33 2.84 14.68
C THR A 108 11.39 1.47 14.02
N ASP A 109 10.61 1.25 12.96
CA ASP A 109 10.53 -0.04 12.28
C ASP A 109 10.10 0.13 10.81
N LYS A 110 9.90 -0.98 10.10
CA LYS A 110 9.40 -1.05 8.73
C LYS A 110 8.24 -2.02 8.60
N LEU A 111 7.23 -1.61 7.85
CA LEU A 111 6.18 -2.49 7.36
C LEU A 111 6.67 -3.21 6.10
N ARG A 112 6.52 -4.53 6.07
CA ARG A 112 6.82 -5.38 4.91
C ARG A 112 5.59 -6.22 4.57
N TRP A 113 5.20 -6.23 3.29
CA TRP A 113 4.06 -7.01 2.82
C TRP A 113 4.16 -7.31 1.34
N ILE A 114 3.39 -8.31 0.88
CA ILE A 114 3.13 -8.50 -0.55
C ILE A 114 1.89 -7.70 -0.96
N ASN A 115 2.00 -6.95 -2.06
CA ASN A 115 0.89 -6.22 -2.68
C ASN A 115 -0.01 -7.12 -3.52
N GLU A 116 -1.10 -6.57 -4.06
CA GLU A 116 -2.06 -7.34 -4.87
C GLU A 116 -1.43 -8.00 -6.12
N ASN A 117 -0.32 -7.45 -6.62
CA ASN A 117 0.40 -7.92 -7.81
C ASN A 117 1.48 -8.97 -7.50
N GLY A 118 1.71 -9.31 -6.23
CA GLY A 118 2.78 -10.24 -5.82
C GLY A 118 4.14 -9.58 -5.60
N GLU A 119 4.22 -8.25 -5.61
CA GLU A 119 5.45 -7.53 -5.35
C GLU A 119 5.66 -7.34 -3.84
N GLU A 120 6.90 -7.51 -3.39
CA GLU A 120 7.31 -7.28 -2.01
C GLU A 120 7.53 -5.77 -1.78
N ILE A 121 6.73 -5.19 -0.89
CA ILE A 121 6.72 -3.77 -0.56
C ILE A 121 7.27 -3.56 0.85
N GLU A 122 8.15 -2.57 0.99
CA GLU A 122 8.72 -2.13 2.26
C GLU A 122 8.45 -0.64 2.48
N ARG A 123 8.01 -0.24 3.67
CA ARG A 123 7.90 1.18 4.08
C ARG A 123 8.34 1.41 5.51
N TRP A 124 9.20 2.41 5.72
CA TRP A 124 9.59 2.87 7.05
C TRP A 124 8.41 3.52 7.77
N CYS A 125 8.26 3.21 9.05
CA CYS A 125 7.18 3.73 9.87
C CYS A 125 7.65 4.17 11.26
N VAL A 126 6.88 5.07 11.86
CA VAL A 126 6.97 5.39 13.29
C VAL A 126 5.94 4.52 13.99
N ALA A 127 6.39 3.53 14.76
CA ALA A 127 5.54 2.70 15.59
C ALA A 127 5.75 3.08 17.06
N ASP A 128 4.66 3.45 17.73
CA ASP A 128 4.60 3.77 19.15
C ASP A 128 3.62 2.81 19.85
N ASN A 129 3.92 2.46 21.10
CA ASN A 129 2.99 1.67 21.90
C ASN A 129 1.80 2.54 22.31
N MET A 130 0.58 2.10 21.98
CA MET A 130 -0.63 2.70 22.56
C MET A 130 -0.69 2.31 24.03
N ALA A 131 -0.20 3.19 24.89
CA ALA A 131 -0.50 3.11 26.31
C ALA A 131 -2.02 3.07 26.46
N SER A 132 -2.55 1.95 26.96
CA SER A 132 -3.97 1.76 27.20
C SER A 132 -4.44 2.84 28.18
N ASN A 133 -5.03 3.91 27.67
CA ASN A 133 -5.93 4.75 28.46
C ASN A 133 -7.10 3.84 28.82
N SER A 134 -7.05 3.29 30.03
CA SER A 134 -8.13 2.55 30.64
C SER A 134 -9.29 3.51 30.90
N GLU A 135 -10.07 3.83 29.86
CA GLU A 135 -11.42 4.35 30.07
C GLU A 135 -12.26 3.19 30.61
N GLY A 136 -12.64 3.33 31.88
CA GLY A 136 -13.37 2.33 32.63
C GLY A 136 -14.71 2.01 31.99
N ILE A 137 -14.75 0.92 31.23
CA ILE A 137 -15.99 0.24 30.91
C ILE A 137 -15.88 -1.17 31.50
N THR A 138 -16.49 -1.33 32.67
CA THR A 138 -16.73 -2.64 33.28
C THR A 138 -17.77 -3.37 32.44
N LEU A 139 -17.33 -4.07 31.40
CA LEU A 139 -18.15 -5.03 30.68
C LEU A 139 -17.53 -6.41 30.86
N ASN A 140 -18.26 -7.25 31.60
CA ASN A 140 -18.19 -8.70 31.73
C ASN A 140 -16.85 -9.37 31.41
N LYS A 141 -16.24 -9.96 32.46
CA LYS A 141 -15.14 -10.94 32.44
C LYS A 141 -14.91 -11.62 31.07
N ILE A 142 -14.14 -10.96 30.22
CA ILE A 142 -13.35 -11.59 29.17
C ILE A 142 -11.93 -11.53 29.70
N ILE A 143 -11.27 -12.68 29.80
CA ILE A 143 -9.84 -12.75 30.10
C ILE A 143 -9.14 -12.19 28.85
N ASN A 144 -8.97 -10.87 28.78
CA ASN A 144 -8.13 -10.25 27.76
C ASN A 144 -6.69 -10.54 28.15
N LEU A 145 -6.06 -11.50 27.47
CA LEU A 145 -4.60 -11.56 27.41
C LEU A 145 -4.10 -10.16 27.02
N PRO A 146 -3.10 -9.59 27.72
CA PRO A 146 -2.54 -8.30 27.35
C PRO A 146 -1.88 -8.45 25.97
N ARG A 147 -2.58 -8.05 24.92
CA ARG A 147 -2.06 -7.95 23.56
C ARG A 147 -1.52 -6.53 23.39
N MET A 148 -0.27 -6.40 22.93
CA MET A 148 0.27 -5.09 22.63
C MET A 148 -0.51 -4.45 21.48
N VAL A 149 -0.76 -3.15 21.58
CA VAL A 149 -1.39 -2.37 20.52
C VAL A 149 -0.42 -1.27 20.12
N LEU A 150 -0.15 -1.16 18.83
CA LEU A 150 0.75 -0.16 18.26
C LEU A 150 -0.05 0.90 17.50
N ASP A 151 0.31 2.16 17.70
CA ASP A 151 -0.05 3.26 16.81
C ASP A 151 1.10 3.45 15.80
N VAL A 152 0.80 3.28 14.53
CA VAL A 152 1.79 3.26 13.46
C VAL A 152 1.49 4.37 12.45
N LYS A 153 2.46 5.25 12.25
CA LYS A 153 2.44 6.31 11.23
C LYS A 153 3.36 5.93 10.08
N VAL A 154 2.82 5.91 8.86
CA VAL A 154 3.57 5.66 7.63
C VAL A 154 3.19 6.69 6.57
N SER A 155 4.11 6.98 5.65
CA SER A 155 3.84 7.84 4.49
C SER A 155 2.63 7.34 3.70
N LEU A 156 1.75 8.25 3.29
CA LEU A 156 0.63 7.93 2.41
C LEU A 156 1.14 7.83 0.96
N ASP A 157 0.95 6.68 0.34
CA ASP A 157 1.25 6.45 -1.08
C ASP A 157 0.25 5.46 -1.69
N ASP A 158 0.49 5.06 -2.94
CA ASP A 158 -0.38 4.16 -3.69
C ASP A 158 -0.52 2.75 -3.08
N GLU A 159 0.43 2.33 -2.25
CA GLU A 159 0.44 1.02 -1.62
C GLU A 159 -0.13 1.09 -0.19
N THR A 160 0.27 2.10 0.60
CA THR A 160 -0.26 2.28 1.96
C THR A 160 -1.72 2.70 1.96
N LYS A 161 -2.20 3.34 0.88
CA LYS A 161 -3.64 3.60 0.70
C LYS A 161 -4.47 2.32 0.50
N LYS A 162 -3.84 1.20 0.10
CA LYS A 162 -4.51 -0.09 -0.12
C LYS A 162 -4.57 -0.96 1.13
N ILE A 163 -3.77 -0.65 2.16
CA ILE A 163 -3.82 -1.37 3.44
C ILE A 163 -5.24 -1.27 4.02
N ARG A 164 -5.83 -2.41 4.41
CA ARG A 164 -7.15 -2.47 5.04
C ARG A 164 -7.09 -3.21 6.37
N ARG A 165 -8.18 -3.12 7.13
CA ARG A 165 -8.35 -3.92 8.35
C ARG A 165 -8.21 -5.40 8.00
N GLY A 166 -7.55 -6.13 8.89
CA GLY A 166 -7.22 -7.55 8.68
C GLY A 166 -5.88 -7.79 8.00
N LYS A 167 -5.23 -6.79 7.38
CA LYS A 167 -3.87 -6.97 6.86
C LYS A 167 -2.90 -7.22 8.02
N ARG A 168 -2.12 -8.30 7.92
CA ARG A 168 -1.15 -8.74 8.91
C ARG A 168 0.26 -8.27 8.53
N PHE A 169 1.09 -8.05 9.54
CA PHE A 169 2.49 -7.65 9.41
C PHE A 169 3.32 -8.41 10.45
N LEU A 170 4.56 -8.78 10.10
CA LEU A 170 5.56 -9.22 11.07
C LEU A 170 6.44 -8.03 11.46
N MET A 171 6.59 -7.80 12.75
CA MET A 171 7.36 -6.67 13.30
C MET A 171 8.06 -7.10 14.58
N ASP A 172 9.38 -7.07 14.57
CA ASP A 172 10.19 -7.32 15.77
C ASP A 172 11.64 -6.86 15.56
N ILE A 173 12.38 -6.79 16.67
CA ILE A 173 13.84 -6.64 16.65
C ILE A 173 14.50 -8.02 16.45
N ASP A 174 13.84 -9.09 16.92
CA ASP A 174 14.31 -10.47 16.74
C ASP A 174 13.71 -11.10 15.47
N ASP A 175 14.57 -11.31 14.47
CA ASP A 175 14.18 -11.93 13.20
C ASP A 175 13.95 -13.46 13.34
N GLU A 176 14.41 -14.11 14.42
CA GLU A 176 14.27 -15.56 14.59
C GLU A 176 12.85 -15.98 15.00
N ASP A 177 12.20 -15.18 15.85
CA ASP A 177 10.80 -15.39 16.27
C ASP A 177 10.02 -14.07 16.32
N PRO A 178 9.69 -13.50 15.15
CA PRO A 178 9.06 -12.20 15.08
C PRO A 178 7.60 -12.25 15.51
N ASN A 179 7.15 -11.20 16.20
CA ASN A 179 5.74 -11.03 16.52
C ASN A 179 4.90 -10.64 15.30
N ALA A 180 3.67 -11.18 15.24
CA ALA A 180 2.68 -10.81 14.24
C ALA A 180 1.70 -9.76 14.77
N TYR A 181 1.27 -8.86 13.88
CA TYR A 181 0.29 -7.83 14.20
C TYR A 181 -0.76 -7.71 13.09
N ILE A 182 -2.02 -7.58 13.49
CA ILE A 182 -3.14 -7.36 12.58
C ILE A 182 -3.59 -5.90 12.61
N THR A 183 -3.89 -5.35 11.43
CA THR A 183 -4.48 -4.02 11.31
C THR A 183 -5.91 -4.02 11.83
N THR A 184 -6.17 -3.38 12.97
CA THR A 184 -7.52 -3.26 13.55
C THR A 184 -8.19 -1.94 13.17
N ASN A 185 -7.40 -0.89 12.98
CA ASN A 185 -7.92 0.39 12.51
C ASN A 185 -6.99 1.06 11.50
N ARG A 186 -7.57 1.91 10.67
CA ARG A 186 -6.86 2.69 9.65
C ARG A 186 -7.51 4.05 9.50
N ASN A 187 -6.69 5.09 9.52
CA ASN A 187 -7.07 6.46 9.27
C ASN A 187 -6.16 7.05 8.19
N ILE A 188 -6.78 7.54 7.13
CA ILE A 188 -6.15 8.25 6.01
C ILE A 188 -6.88 9.57 5.71
N VAL A 189 -7.66 10.07 6.67
CA VAL A 189 -8.55 11.23 6.47
C VAL A 189 -8.06 12.44 7.25
N THR A 190 -7.52 12.24 8.46
CA THR A 190 -7.22 13.35 9.37
C THR A 190 -5.92 14.09 9.09
N ASP A 191 -4.96 13.42 8.42
CA ASP A 191 -3.60 13.91 8.21
C ASP A 191 -3.27 13.88 6.71
N VAL A 192 -4.20 14.41 5.92
CA VAL A 192 -4.08 14.64 4.48
C VAL A 192 -4.55 16.07 4.24
N TYR A 193 -3.62 16.96 3.90
CA TYR A 193 -3.88 18.40 3.86
C TYR A 193 -3.90 19.00 2.45
N GLU A 194 -3.48 18.24 1.43
CA GLU A 194 -3.37 18.74 0.06
C GLU A 194 -4.47 18.18 -0.86
N GLU A 195 -4.89 18.99 -1.84
CA GLU A 195 -5.95 18.66 -2.80
C GLU A 195 -5.60 17.43 -3.65
N ASP A 196 -4.31 17.20 -3.92
CA ASP A 196 -3.84 16.09 -4.75
C ASP A 196 -3.86 14.73 -4.02
N LEU A 197 -4.20 14.69 -2.73
CA LEU A 197 -4.34 13.48 -1.88
C LEU A 197 -3.11 12.53 -1.87
N MET A 198 -1.96 12.98 -2.40
CA MET A 198 -0.73 12.20 -2.53
C MET A 198 0.28 12.49 -1.40
N HIS A 199 0.02 13.51 -0.58
CA HIS A 199 0.86 13.90 0.54
C HIS A 199 0.08 13.80 1.84
N GLY A 200 0.55 12.95 2.75
CA GLY A 200 -0.09 12.74 4.03
C GLY A 200 0.47 11.54 4.79
N ILE A 201 -0.19 11.22 5.89
CA ILE A 201 0.19 10.11 6.77
C ILE A 201 -0.95 9.13 6.86
N CYS A 202 -0.65 7.86 6.59
CA CYS A 202 -1.52 6.77 6.95
C CYS A 202 -1.25 6.38 8.41
N LYS A 203 -2.28 6.51 9.25
CA LYS A 203 -2.25 6.07 10.65
C LYS A 203 -2.92 4.71 10.75
N LEU A 204 -2.21 3.73 11.27
CA LEU A 204 -2.68 2.36 11.47
C LEU A 204 -2.67 2.05 12.95
N VAL A 205 -3.71 1.36 13.42
CA VAL A 205 -3.69 0.72 14.73
C VAL A 205 -3.48 -0.76 14.49
N LEU A 206 -2.38 -1.28 15.02
CA LEU A 206 -2.02 -2.69 14.91
C LEU A 206 -2.19 -3.37 16.26
N SER A 207 -2.74 -4.57 16.29
CA SER A 207 -2.90 -5.36 17.51
C SER A 207 -2.13 -6.65 17.39
N GLN A 208 -1.35 -6.98 18.43
CA GLN A 208 -0.55 -8.18 18.45
C GLN A 208 -1.42 -9.43 18.35
N GLU A 209 -0.97 -10.38 17.57
CA GLU A 209 -1.57 -11.70 17.42
C GLU A 209 -0.49 -12.77 17.33
N GLN A 210 -0.91 -14.03 17.21
CA GLN A 210 0.01 -15.14 17.08
C GLN A 210 0.52 -15.22 15.63
N ARG A 211 1.84 -15.39 15.47
CA ARG A 211 2.46 -15.72 14.17
C ARG A 211 1.94 -17.08 13.69
N ASN A 212 1.65 -17.18 12.40
CA ASN A 212 1.28 -18.43 11.76
C ASN A 212 2.51 -19.01 11.05
N GLU A 213 3.03 -20.13 11.54
CA GLU A 213 4.27 -20.72 11.01
C GLU A 213 4.12 -21.30 9.60
N ASP A 214 2.91 -21.70 9.23
CA ASP A 214 2.63 -22.29 7.91
C ASP A 214 2.45 -21.20 6.84
N ASP A 215 1.84 -20.08 7.21
CA ASP A 215 1.44 -19.04 6.27
C ASP A 215 2.46 -17.88 6.19
N ASP A 216 3.11 -17.56 7.30
CA ASP A 216 4.01 -16.41 7.41
C ASP A 216 5.45 -16.79 7.00
N ASN A 217 6.16 -15.87 6.34
CA ASN A 217 7.56 -16.04 5.98
C ASN A 217 8.45 -15.19 6.91
N LYS A 218 9.10 -15.86 7.87
CA LYS A 218 9.98 -15.20 8.85
C LYS A 218 11.22 -14.58 8.21
N ASP A 219 11.85 -15.26 7.24
CA ASP A 219 13.10 -14.80 6.62
C ASP A 219 12.88 -13.48 5.86
N LYS A 220 11.68 -13.31 5.30
CA LYS A 220 11.26 -12.09 4.61
C LYS A 220 10.58 -11.08 5.53
N MET A 221 10.23 -11.48 6.76
CA MET A 221 9.40 -10.70 7.69
C MET A 221 8.06 -10.28 7.06
N ILE A 222 7.41 -11.19 6.34
CA ILE A 222 6.12 -10.95 5.67
C ILE A 222 5.08 -11.96 6.16
N ALA A 223 3.96 -11.45 6.67
CA ALA A 223 2.82 -12.27 7.06
C ALA A 223 2.01 -12.72 5.81
N ASP A 224 1.33 -13.86 5.92
CA ASP A 224 0.48 -14.46 4.89
C ASP A 224 1.20 -14.70 3.54
N TYR A 225 2.53 -14.83 3.54
CA TYR A 225 3.34 -14.97 2.33
C TYR A 225 2.99 -16.24 1.54
N ASN A 226 2.90 -17.39 2.22
CA ASN A 226 2.68 -18.69 1.58
C ASN A 226 1.23 -18.89 1.12
N ASN A 227 0.29 -18.13 1.70
CA ASN A 227 -1.13 -18.12 1.30
C ASN A 227 -1.47 -16.97 0.34
N PHE A 228 -0.47 -16.25 -0.15
CA PHE A 228 -0.70 -15.19 -1.10
C PHE A 228 -1.21 -15.77 -2.43
N VAL A 229 -2.41 -15.34 -2.81
CA VAL A 229 -2.96 -15.57 -4.15
C VAL A 229 -2.92 -14.22 -4.85
N PRO A 230 -2.13 -14.06 -5.93
CA PRO A 230 -2.14 -12.84 -6.73
C PRO A 230 -3.56 -12.52 -7.13
N LYS A 231 -3.95 -11.26 -7.00
CA LYS A 231 -5.16 -10.80 -7.68
C LYS A 231 -4.85 -10.93 -9.16
N GLU A 232 -5.60 -11.75 -9.89
CA GLU A 232 -5.51 -11.78 -11.34
C GLU A 232 -5.53 -10.32 -11.79
N SER A 233 -4.47 -9.89 -12.50
CA SER A 233 -4.45 -8.57 -13.08
C SER A 233 -5.74 -8.43 -13.86
N GLU A 234 -6.61 -7.49 -13.47
CA GLU A 234 -7.57 -6.95 -14.42
C GLU A 234 -6.70 -6.29 -15.48
N THR A 235 -6.23 -7.07 -16.45
CA THR A 235 -5.79 -6.58 -17.73
C THR A 235 -6.91 -5.65 -18.17
N GLU A 236 -6.59 -4.37 -18.33
CA GLU A 236 -7.41 -3.43 -19.09
C GLU A 236 -7.68 -4.10 -20.46
N GLY A 237 -8.79 -4.83 -20.55
CA GLY A 237 -9.01 -5.78 -21.63
C GLY A 237 -9.78 -7.06 -21.31
N ASN A 238 -10.38 -7.27 -20.13
CA ASN A 238 -11.34 -8.38 -19.98
C ASN A 238 -12.70 -8.04 -20.61
N GLN A 239 -12.73 -7.98 -21.96
CA GLN A 239 -13.96 -7.91 -22.76
C GLN A 239 -14.73 -9.25 -22.77
N CYS A 240 -14.42 -10.18 -21.85
CA CYS A 240 -15.08 -11.46 -21.75
C CYS A 240 -15.13 -12.03 -20.33
N SER A 241 -16.17 -12.80 -20.02
CA SER A 241 -16.37 -13.49 -18.75
C SER A 241 -16.98 -14.89 -18.93
N ILE A 242 -16.82 -15.75 -17.93
CA ILE A 242 -17.36 -17.11 -17.89
C ILE A 242 -18.47 -17.17 -16.83
N GLU A 243 -19.71 -17.42 -17.25
CA GLU A 243 -20.87 -17.53 -16.36
C GLU A 243 -21.20 -19.01 -16.07
N TYR A 244 -21.68 -19.30 -14.86
CA TYR A 244 -22.07 -20.65 -14.42
C TYR A 244 -23.13 -20.60 -13.30
N SER A 245 -23.86 -21.69 -13.11
CA SER A 245 -24.83 -21.80 -12.01
C SER A 245 -24.16 -22.13 -10.67
N ASP A 246 -24.71 -21.66 -9.55
CA ASP A 246 -24.30 -21.99 -8.17
C ASP A 246 -22.81 -21.76 -7.89
N ARG A 247 -22.00 -22.83 -7.88
CA ARG A 247 -20.56 -22.83 -7.62
C ARG A 247 -19.78 -23.35 -8.82
N ALA A 248 -18.55 -22.86 -8.98
CA ALA A 248 -17.56 -23.36 -9.95
C ALA A 248 -16.98 -24.71 -9.50
N GLU A 249 -17.86 -25.71 -9.36
CA GLU A 249 -17.51 -27.05 -8.89
C GLU A 249 -18.06 -28.11 -9.85
N ILE A 250 -17.24 -29.09 -10.20
CA ILE A 250 -17.63 -30.31 -10.93
C ILE A 250 -17.69 -31.45 -9.93
N ARG A 251 -18.82 -32.16 -9.87
CA ARG A 251 -18.97 -33.34 -9.00
C ARG A 251 -18.47 -34.58 -9.74
N ALA A 252 -17.47 -35.26 -9.20
CA ALA A 252 -16.94 -36.52 -9.76
C ALA A 252 -18.05 -37.58 -9.82
N GLY A 253 -18.34 -38.13 -11.00
CA GLY A 253 -19.46 -39.04 -11.22
C GLY A 253 -20.84 -38.38 -11.33
N GLY A 254 -20.92 -37.05 -11.24
CA GLY A 254 -22.15 -36.27 -11.37
C GLY A 254 -22.60 -36.02 -12.81
N THR A 255 -23.55 -35.08 -12.98
CA THR A 255 -23.98 -34.59 -14.29
C THR A 255 -22.99 -33.57 -14.86
N PHE A 256 -23.18 -33.19 -16.13
CA PHE A 256 -22.39 -32.12 -16.74
C PHE A 256 -22.54 -30.81 -15.98
N LYS A 257 -21.42 -30.15 -15.70
CA LYS A 257 -21.37 -28.74 -15.35
C LYS A 257 -21.31 -27.92 -16.64
N VAL A 258 -22.13 -26.88 -16.73
CA VAL A 258 -22.20 -26.01 -17.90
C VAL A 258 -21.58 -24.66 -17.57
N PHE A 259 -20.71 -24.18 -18.44
CA PHE A 259 -20.13 -22.85 -18.41
C PHE A 259 -20.53 -22.12 -19.69
N THR A 260 -20.79 -20.82 -19.58
CA THR A 260 -21.29 -19.97 -20.67
C THR A 260 -20.29 -18.86 -20.92
N ALA A 261 -19.87 -18.69 -22.17
CA ALA A 261 -19.04 -17.57 -22.58
C ALA A 261 -19.89 -16.30 -22.73
N LYS A 262 -19.35 -15.19 -22.25
CA LYS A 262 -19.91 -13.86 -22.47
C LYS A 262 -18.81 -12.94 -22.97
N PHE A 263 -19.07 -12.28 -24.10
CA PHE A 263 -18.19 -11.27 -24.66
C PHE A 263 -18.93 -9.93 -24.65
N ASP A 264 -18.19 -8.84 -24.46
CA ASP A 264 -18.72 -7.48 -24.60
C ASP A 264 -19.08 -7.19 -26.06
N ASN A 265 -18.32 -7.76 -27.00
CA ASN A 265 -18.66 -7.75 -28.41
C ASN A 265 -19.52 -8.98 -28.78
N PRO A 266 -20.80 -8.80 -29.15
CA PRO A 266 -21.70 -9.91 -29.47
C PRO A 266 -21.33 -10.68 -30.76
N ALA A 267 -20.39 -10.17 -31.56
CA ALA A 267 -19.89 -10.85 -32.75
C ALA A 267 -18.77 -11.88 -32.46
N ASP A 268 -18.24 -11.88 -31.24
CA ASP A 268 -17.11 -12.74 -30.88
C ASP A 268 -17.57 -14.19 -30.66
N THR A 269 -16.79 -15.12 -31.22
CA THR A 269 -17.01 -16.56 -31.07
C THR A 269 -16.06 -17.14 -30.02
N PRO A 270 -16.56 -17.96 -29.07
CA PRO A 270 -15.74 -18.54 -28.03
C PRO A 270 -14.85 -19.67 -28.54
N VAL A 271 -13.63 -19.71 -28.03
CA VAL A 271 -12.67 -20.80 -28.15
C VAL A 271 -12.29 -21.20 -26.73
N TRP A 272 -12.63 -22.43 -26.37
CA TRP A 272 -12.39 -22.97 -25.03
C TRP A 272 -11.13 -23.80 -24.99
N THR A 273 -10.34 -23.66 -23.92
CA THR A 273 -9.23 -24.55 -23.61
C THR A 273 -9.39 -25.06 -22.19
N VAL A 274 -9.32 -26.38 -22.00
CA VAL A 274 -9.42 -27.02 -20.69
C VAL A 274 -8.08 -27.65 -20.37
N ILE A 275 -7.45 -27.20 -19.29
CA ILE A 275 -6.16 -27.70 -18.82
C ILE A 275 -6.40 -28.48 -17.53
N THR A 276 -5.97 -29.75 -17.53
CA THR A 276 -6.03 -30.64 -16.37
C THR A 276 -4.63 -30.95 -15.86
N LEU A 277 -4.54 -31.64 -14.72
CA LEU A 277 -3.27 -32.27 -14.32
C LEU A 277 -2.81 -33.27 -15.39
N ASP A 278 -1.49 -33.42 -15.52
CA ASP A 278 -0.87 -34.28 -16.53
C ASP A 278 -1.38 -35.73 -16.42
N GLY A 279 -1.93 -36.26 -17.53
CA GLY A 279 -2.49 -37.61 -17.58
C GLY A 279 -3.91 -37.75 -17.02
N HIS A 280 -4.53 -36.66 -16.54
CA HIS A 280 -5.90 -36.67 -16.02
C HIS A 280 -6.96 -36.39 -17.11
N GLU A 281 -6.58 -36.10 -18.35
CA GLU A 281 -7.49 -35.71 -19.44
C GLU A 281 -8.55 -36.79 -19.69
N ARG A 282 -8.15 -38.07 -19.56
CA ARG A 282 -9.01 -39.24 -19.73
C ARG A 282 -10.20 -39.32 -18.76
N TYR A 283 -10.13 -38.62 -17.63
CA TYR A 283 -11.18 -38.62 -16.62
C TYR A 283 -12.27 -37.58 -16.90
N TYR A 284 -12.10 -36.71 -17.89
CA TYR A 284 -13.06 -35.67 -18.22
C TYR A 284 -13.72 -35.93 -19.57
N THR A 285 -15.01 -35.71 -19.63
CA THR A 285 -15.78 -35.62 -20.87
C THR A 285 -16.11 -34.16 -21.10
N ILE A 286 -15.59 -33.60 -22.19
CA ILE A 286 -15.75 -32.20 -22.57
C ILE A 286 -16.59 -32.14 -23.85
N VAL A 287 -17.64 -31.31 -23.83
CA VAL A 287 -18.51 -31.08 -24.98
C VAL A 287 -18.67 -29.59 -25.18
N GLU A 288 -18.25 -29.10 -26.33
CA GLU A 288 -18.45 -27.71 -26.77
C GLU A 288 -19.73 -27.61 -27.61
N ASP A 289 -20.56 -26.61 -27.32
CA ASP A 289 -21.87 -26.43 -27.92
C ASP A 289 -22.17 -24.92 -28.04
N GLY A 290 -21.69 -24.30 -29.12
CA GLY A 290 -21.83 -22.86 -29.36
C GLY A 290 -21.18 -22.04 -28.25
N ASN A 291 -21.99 -21.27 -27.51
CA ASN A 291 -21.51 -20.45 -26.39
C ASN A 291 -21.28 -21.22 -25.08
N PHE A 292 -21.51 -22.52 -25.08
CA PHE A 292 -21.40 -23.35 -23.89
C PHE A 292 -20.24 -24.32 -23.99
N ILE A 293 -19.60 -24.56 -22.85
CA ILE A 293 -18.78 -25.75 -22.63
C ILE A 293 -19.37 -26.56 -21.48
N LYS A 294 -19.52 -27.87 -21.71
CA LYS A 294 -20.09 -28.83 -20.77
C LYS A 294 -18.99 -29.79 -20.36
N ILE A 295 -18.66 -29.81 -19.06
CA ILE A 295 -17.59 -30.64 -18.52
C ILE A 295 -18.17 -31.62 -17.50
N LYS A 296 -17.83 -32.89 -17.63
CA LYS A 296 -18.20 -33.95 -16.69
C LYS A 296 -16.95 -34.73 -16.28
N ALA A 297 -16.76 -34.92 -14.98
CA ALA A 297 -15.71 -35.79 -14.44
C ALA A 297 -16.24 -37.21 -14.21
N GLN A 298 -15.41 -38.22 -14.50
CA GLN A 298 -15.68 -39.61 -14.15
C GLN A 298 -15.73 -39.81 -12.63
N ASN A 299 -16.37 -40.89 -12.20
CA ASN A 299 -16.43 -41.27 -10.78
C ASN A 299 -15.11 -41.96 -10.37
N ASP A 300 -14.04 -41.17 -10.24
CA ASP A 300 -12.73 -41.65 -9.84
C ASP A 300 -12.19 -40.81 -8.67
N ALA A 301 -11.63 -41.46 -7.66
CA ALA A 301 -11.10 -40.78 -6.48
C ALA A 301 -9.85 -39.93 -6.80
N SER A 302 -9.10 -40.27 -7.85
CA SER A 302 -7.87 -39.56 -8.26
C SER A 302 -8.12 -38.13 -8.75
N VAL A 303 -9.34 -37.82 -9.20
CA VAL A 303 -9.70 -36.46 -9.63
C VAL A 303 -10.37 -35.66 -8.52
N VAL A 304 -10.83 -36.28 -7.44
CA VAL A 304 -11.48 -35.57 -6.32
C VAL A 304 -10.45 -34.73 -5.56
N GLY A 305 -10.77 -33.45 -5.34
CA GLY A 305 -9.88 -32.47 -4.71
C GLY A 305 -8.94 -31.76 -5.68
N THR A 306 -8.90 -32.17 -6.94
CA THR A 306 -8.11 -31.51 -7.99
C THR A 306 -8.81 -30.27 -8.53
N GLN A 307 -8.08 -29.47 -9.31
CA GLN A 307 -8.61 -28.32 -10.04
C GLN A 307 -8.34 -28.47 -11.53
N ILE A 308 -9.26 -27.97 -12.34
CA ILE A 308 -9.04 -27.76 -13.77
C ILE A 308 -8.99 -26.27 -14.04
N LYS A 309 -8.14 -25.85 -14.98
CA LYS A 309 -8.12 -24.48 -15.48
C LYS A 309 -8.96 -24.43 -16.75
N LEU A 310 -9.92 -23.52 -16.80
CA LEU A 310 -10.76 -23.26 -17.95
C LEU A 310 -10.36 -21.89 -18.52
N GLU A 311 -9.90 -21.88 -19.76
CA GLU A 311 -9.53 -20.68 -20.49
C GLU A 311 -10.56 -20.44 -21.59
N LEU A 312 -11.04 -19.20 -21.68
CA LEU A 312 -11.91 -18.71 -22.73
C LEU A 312 -11.15 -17.65 -23.52
N THR A 313 -11.12 -17.81 -24.84
CA THR A 313 -10.59 -16.80 -25.76
C THR A 313 -11.59 -16.52 -26.87
N ASN A 314 -11.57 -15.32 -27.45
CA ASN A 314 -12.28 -15.11 -28.72
C ASN A 314 -11.44 -15.65 -29.90
N SER A 315 -12.09 -15.92 -31.02
CA SER A 315 -11.40 -16.46 -32.22
C SER A 315 -10.28 -15.58 -32.78
N SER A 316 -10.25 -14.28 -32.47
CA SER A 316 -9.16 -13.37 -32.83
C SER A 316 -8.00 -13.33 -31.83
N GLY A 317 -8.14 -13.96 -30.65
CA GLY A 317 -7.15 -13.96 -29.57
C GLY A 317 -6.96 -12.59 -28.90
N THR A 318 -7.90 -11.66 -29.08
CA THR A 318 -7.83 -10.29 -28.54
C THR A 318 -8.52 -10.13 -27.19
N SER A 319 -9.37 -11.08 -26.81
CA SER A 319 -10.06 -11.10 -25.53
C SER A 319 -9.92 -12.49 -24.92
N SER A 320 -9.48 -12.54 -23.67
CA SER A 320 -9.25 -13.79 -22.95
C SER A 320 -9.61 -13.65 -21.48
N CYS A 321 -10.21 -14.69 -20.89
CA CYS A 321 -10.35 -14.81 -19.45
C CYS A 321 -10.20 -16.27 -19.02
N GLU A 322 -9.83 -16.48 -17.76
CA GLU A 322 -9.59 -17.81 -17.21
C GLU A 322 -10.31 -17.99 -15.88
N MET A 323 -10.53 -19.24 -15.49
CA MET A 323 -11.04 -19.58 -14.17
C MET A 323 -10.58 -20.97 -13.73
N PHE A 324 -10.47 -21.15 -12.42
CA PHE A 324 -10.20 -22.45 -11.81
C PHE A 324 -11.49 -23.10 -11.30
N VAL A 325 -11.71 -24.36 -11.68
CA VAL A 325 -12.90 -25.14 -11.32
C VAL A 325 -12.47 -26.33 -10.46
N LYS A 326 -13.03 -26.43 -9.25
CA LYS A 326 -12.70 -27.53 -8.31
C LYS A 326 -13.49 -28.79 -8.65
N VAL A 327 -12.85 -29.95 -8.54
CA VAL A 327 -13.53 -31.25 -8.62
C VAL A 327 -13.81 -31.75 -7.20
N VAL A 328 -15.08 -31.97 -6.89
CA VAL A 328 -15.54 -32.39 -5.56
C VAL A 328 -16.17 -33.77 -5.62
N SER A 329 -16.15 -34.48 -4.49
CA SER A 329 -16.82 -35.78 -4.37
C SER A 329 -18.33 -35.61 -4.53
N LEU A 330 -18.98 -36.58 -5.18
CA LEU A 330 -20.42 -36.73 -5.10
C LEU A 330 -20.75 -37.28 -3.71
N LEU A 331 -20.96 -36.41 -2.72
CA LEU A 331 -21.47 -36.82 -1.42
C LEU A 331 -22.85 -37.47 -1.65
N ASN A 332 -22.95 -38.77 -1.36
CA ASN A 332 -24.23 -39.45 -1.18
C ASN A 332 -24.91 -38.80 0.02
N GLY A 333 -25.97 -38.02 -0.24
CA GLY A 333 -26.94 -37.69 0.79
C GLY A 333 -27.69 -38.94 1.25
#